data_AF-A0AB34KP51-F1
#
_entry.id   AF-A0AB34KP51-F1
#
_cell.length_a   1.000
_cell.length_b   1.000
_cell.length_c   1.000
_cell.angle_alpha   90.00
_cell.angle_beta   90.00
_cell.angle_gamma   90.00
#
_symmetry.space_group_name_H-M   'P 1'
#
loop_
_entity.id
_entity.type
_entity.pdbx_description
1 polymer ?
#
loop_
_entity_poly.entity_id
_entity_poly.type
_entity_poly.pdbx_seq_one_letter_code
_entity_poly.pdbx_strand_id
1 'polypeptide(L)'
;MPEAIATSKRKFHKLLDSITAASNTLPSSQQRDKANGADGTTPLTARERMELASERAAKRLRSSTSSTSLSTTLGSSLGRVANSSTTSLPRKMPSAASTTFADRPRDDKQIPNFSPWSQESFLARLKTFSKVSYWHPKPEAIGEVHWAKRGWSCVDLNTVACRGGCERRVVVKLDTIGTVVKKALENDTAADADEAEEEDVDEAELEQALAERYKDEIVEGHTQTCLWRKAACKDDIYRLSLVRPVIWMPQLSDRYTCLLGVSKSIKDITIKSINTADANFLSTERLVAELPTSVLPISSADAALKAKALDIALHGWRGSIEFRADLLHCDTCFQRIGLWMYQPGYKPGKHDTSDDEADEVATVDLVEMHREHCPWRNAASQKATGNFAELNACQILHRVVSTYAREQRRRSDEQNGVGQDVQVPDSPEVERPKPSREEIARQDKERESRLRKLKKMFTGKRSSKIEAPKASG
;
A
#
# COMPACT_ATOMS: atom_id res chain seq x y z
N MET A 1 -59.62 18.44 -13.60
CA MET A 1 -59.39 18.14 -15.03
C MET A 1 -57.92 18.41 -15.33
N PRO A 2 -57.03 17.41 -15.24
CA PRO A 2 -55.63 17.59 -15.61
C PRO A 2 -55.41 17.22 -17.09
N GLU A 3 -54.95 18.19 -17.87
CA GLU A 3 -54.52 18.04 -19.26
C GLU A 3 -53.14 17.36 -19.35
N ALA A 4 -53.01 16.46 -20.31
CA ALA A 4 -51.80 15.69 -20.58
C ALA A 4 -50.76 16.51 -21.37
N ILE A 5 -49.54 16.62 -20.84
CA ILE A 5 -48.40 17.21 -21.54
C ILE A 5 -47.73 16.12 -22.39
N ALA A 6 -48.10 16.06 -23.67
CA ALA A 6 -47.52 15.19 -24.66
C ALA A 6 -46.48 15.92 -25.52
N THR A 7 -45.20 15.99 -25.13
CA THR A 7 -44.10 16.22 -26.10
C THR A 7 -42.78 15.61 -25.63
N SER A 8 -42.08 14.90 -26.54
CA SER A 8 -40.60 14.73 -26.64
C SER A 8 -40.12 13.37 -27.21
N LYS A 9 -40.96 12.59 -27.90
CA LYS A 9 -40.48 11.42 -28.67
C LYS A 9 -39.55 11.80 -29.85
N ARG A 10 -39.68 13.02 -30.40
CA ARG A 10 -38.90 13.47 -31.57
C ARG A 10 -37.42 13.77 -31.29
N LYS A 11 -37.08 14.09 -30.04
CA LYS A 11 -35.68 14.35 -29.64
C LYS A 11 -34.91 13.06 -29.35
N PHE A 12 -35.59 12.03 -28.86
CA PHE A 12 -35.00 10.73 -28.57
C PHE A 12 -34.60 9.97 -29.84
N HIS A 13 -35.46 9.96 -30.87
CA HIS A 13 -35.14 9.30 -32.14
C HIS A 13 -33.98 9.97 -32.88
N LYS A 14 -33.85 11.31 -32.82
CA LYS A 14 -32.68 12.02 -33.39
C LYS A 14 -31.36 11.67 -32.70
N LEU A 15 -31.39 11.33 -31.40
CA LEU A 15 -30.21 10.89 -30.66
C LEU A 15 -29.82 9.46 -31.06
N LEU A 16 -30.78 8.55 -31.22
CA LEU A 16 -30.52 7.19 -31.69
C LEU A 16 -29.97 7.16 -33.12
N ASP A 17 -30.52 7.99 -34.03
CA ASP A 17 -30.03 8.09 -35.42
C ASP A 17 -28.60 8.65 -35.50
N SER A 18 -28.20 9.52 -34.56
CA SER A 18 -26.83 10.04 -34.49
C SER A 18 -25.81 9.00 -34.02
N ILE A 19 -26.23 8.06 -33.17
CA ILE A 19 -25.38 7.00 -32.61
C ILE A 19 -25.18 5.87 -33.64
N THR A 20 -26.21 5.55 -34.43
CA THR A 20 -26.11 4.56 -35.51
C THR A 20 -25.31 5.09 -36.71
N ALA A 21 -25.41 6.39 -37.03
CA ALA A 21 -24.60 7.02 -38.07
C ALA A 21 -23.10 7.09 -37.72
N ALA A 22 -22.74 7.21 -36.43
CA ALA A 22 -21.35 7.24 -35.97
C ALA A 22 -20.66 5.85 -35.94
N SER A 23 -21.42 4.76 -36.04
CA SER A 23 -20.89 3.39 -35.91
C SER A 23 -20.59 2.68 -37.24
N ASN A 24 -20.86 3.31 -38.39
CA ASN A 24 -20.57 2.74 -39.70
C ASN A 24 -19.60 3.61 -40.50
N THR A 25 -18.33 3.61 -40.12
CA THR A 25 -17.22 4.05 -40.99
C THR A 25 -16.11 3.01 -41.00
N LEU A 26 -16.32 1.96 -41.79
CA LEU A 26 -15.25 1.12 -42.37
C LEU A 26 -15.03 1.62 -43.80
N PRO A 27 -13.80 2.00 -44.21
CA PRO A 27 -13.55 2.33 -45.60
C PRO A 27 -13.12 1.07 -46.38
N SER A 28 -13.96 0.65 -47.31
CA SER A 28 -13.66 -0.22 -48.47
C SER A 28 -14.76 0.09 -49.50
N SER A 29 -14.58 0.38 -50.78
CA SER A 29 -13.53 0.08 -51.76
C SER A 29 -13.77 0.88 -53.07
N GLN A 30 -12.74 1.03 -53.93
CA GLN A 30 -12.82 1.19 -55.41
C GLN A 30 -13.44 2.51 -55.97
N GLN A 31 -12.93 3.24 -57.00
CA GLN A 31 -12.16 2.94 -58.22
C GLN A 31 -11.64 4.24 -58.90
N ARG A 32 -10.46 4.16 -59.54
CA ARG A 32 -9.93 4.86 -60.78
C ARG A 32 -9.80 6.41 -60.73
N ASP A 33 -8.63 7.02 -61.02
CA ASP A 33 -7.93 7.04 -62.31
C ASP A 33 -6.39 7.14 -62.26
N LYS A 34 -5.80 6.84 -63.43
CA LYS A 34 -4.40 6.61 -63.89
C LYS A 34 -3.31 7.64 -63.49
N ALA A 35 -2.09 7.16 -63.15
CA ALA A 35 -0.90 7.12 -64.04
C ALA A 35 0.46 6.97 -63.31
N ASN A 36 1.23 5.95 -63.75
CA ASN A 36 2.70 5.79 -63.84
C ASN A 36 3.65 5.77 -62.61
N GLY A 37 4.53 4.76 -62.58
CA GLY A 37 5.88 4.82 -61.97
C GLY A 37 6.29 3.57 -61.17
N ALA A 38 7.28 2.82 -61.66
CA ALA A 38 7.82 1.58 -61.10
C ALA A 38 8.98 1.80 -60.10
N ASP A 39 9.06 0.98 -59.05
CA ASP A 39 10.27 0.37 -58.41
C ASP A 39 9.80 -0.41 -57.16
N GLY A 40 10.25 -1.60 -56.74
CA GLY A 40 11.60 -2.15 -56.76
C GLY A 40 12.07 -2.39 -55.31
N THR A 41 11.42 -3.28 -54.53
CA THR A 41 11.78 -3.51 -53.11
C THR A 41 13.03 -4.40 -53.00
N THR A 42 14.15 -3.83 -52.53
CA THR A 42 15.38 -4.57 -52.20
C THR A 42 15.27 -5.31 -50.86
N PRO A 43 15.81 -6.54 -50.73
CA PRO A 43 15.85 -7.26 -49.46
C PRO A 43 16.94 -6.72 -48.51
N LEU A 44 16.58 -6.58 -47.22
CA LEU A 44 17.47 -6.08 -46.16
C LEU A 44 18.67 -7.02 -45.91
N THR A 45 19.82 -6.42 -45.62
CA THR A 45 21.08 -7.12 -45.36
C THR A 45 21.09 -7.82 -43.98
N ALA A 46 21.96 -8.81 -43.80
CA ALA A 46 22.11 -9.53 -42.54
C ALA A 46 22.49 -8.62 -41.35
N ARG A 47 23.18 -7.52 -41.63
CA ARG A 47 23.60 -6.52 -40.64
C ARG A 47 22.41 -5.71 -40.12
N GLU A 48 21.51 -5.29 -41.00
CA GLU A 48 20.30 -4.53 -40.64
C GLU A 48 19.30 -5.39 -39.84
N ARG A 49 19.23 -6.70 -40.13
CA ARG A 49 18.42 -7.64 -39.31
C ARG A 49 19.00 -7.83 -37.91
N MET A 50 20.32 -7.83 -37.78
CA MET A 50 21.00 -7.99 -36.49
C MET A 50 20.88 -6.72 -35.62
N GLU A 51 20.88 -5.55 -36.25
CA GLU A 51 20.67 -4.26 -35.59
C GLU A 51 19.22 -4.11 -35.08
N LEU A 52 18.23 -4.50 -35.88
CA LEU A 52 16.82 -4.55 -35.45
C LEU A 52 16.56 -5.60 -34.35
N ALA A 53 17.29 -6.72 -34.35
CA ALA A 53 17.21 -7.73 -33.29
C ALA A 53 17.88 -7.24 -31.98
N SER A 54 18.99 -6.53 -32.07
CA SER A 54 19.67 -5.86 -30.94
C SER A 54 18.78 -4.79 -30.31
N GLU A 55 18.09 -3.99 -31.13
CA GLU A 55 17.15 -2.96 -30.66
C GLU A 55 15.91 -3.57 -29.97
N ARG A 56 15.48 -4.76 -30.39
CA ARG A 56 14.36 -5.51 -29.78
C ARG A 56 14.78 -6.20 -28.48
N ALA A 57 16.05 -6.58 -28.33
CA ALA A 57 16.63 -7.10 -27.09
C ALA A 57 16.87 -5.99 -26.05
N ALA A 58 17.29 -4.79 -26.49
CA ALA A 58 17.46 -3.62 -25.63
C ALA A 58 16.14 -3.11 -25.01
N LYS A 59 15.00 -3.41 -25.65
CA LYS A 59 13.64 -3.06 -25.17
C LYS A 59 13.01 -4.15 -24.27
N ARG A 60 13.70 -5.27 -23.99
CA ARG A 60 13.17 -6.40 -23.18
C ARG A 60 13.82 -6.63 -21.81
N LEU A 61 14.74 -5.77 -21.35
CA LEU A 61 15.21 -5.83 -19.96
C LEU A 61 14.58 -4.72 -19.11
N ARG A 62 13.51 -5.07 -18.39
CA ARG A 62 13.21 -4.67 -17.00
C ARG A 62 11.87 -5.24 -16.56
N SER A 63 11.86 -6.53 -16.25
CA SER A 63 10.95 -7.08 -15.26
C SER A 63 11.51 -8.40 -14.76
N SER A 64 12.11 -8.39 -13.57
CA SER A 64 12.06 -9.49 -12.60
C SER A 64 12.69 -9.09 -11.27
N THR A 65 12.06 -9.63 -10.24
CA THR A 65 12.24 -9.57 -8.79
C THR A 65 13.63 -9.96 -8.27
N SER A 66 14.13 -9.25 -7.24
CA SER A 66 14.45 -9.78 -5.89
C SER A 66 15.65 -9.10 -5.22
N SER A 67 15.38 -8.59 -4.01
CA SER A 67 16.19 -8.57 -2.78
C SER A 67 17.68 -8.18 -2.75
N THR A 68 17.97 -7.40 -1.70
CA THR A 68 19.25 -7.15 -0.99
C THR A 68 20.22 -6.10 -1.52
N SER A 69 20.70 -5.33 -0.54
CA SER A 69 21.92 -4.51 -0.52
C SER A 69 21.78 -3.01 -0.80
N LEU A 70 21.76 -2.32 0.33
CA LEU A 70 22.08 -0.94 0.61
C LEU A 70 23.34 -0.47 -0.14
N SER A 71 23.27 0.72 -0.74
CA SER A 71 24.38 1.69 -0.80
C SER A 71 23.79 3.05 -1.18
N THR A 72 23.77 3.94 -0.20
CA THR A 72 23.47 5.37 -0.36
C THR A 72 24.78 6.08 -0.63
N THR A 73 24.92 6.74 -1.78
CA THR A 73 25.87 7.84 -1.96
C THR A 73 25.21 8.94 -2.80
N LEU A 74 24.84 10.02 -2.13
CA LEU A 74 24.68 11.35 -2.72
C LEU A 74 26.03 12.05 -2.59
N GLY A 75 26.44 12.73 -3.66
CA GLY A 75 27.58 13.65 -3.65
C GLY A 75 27.41 14.66 -4.75
N SER A 76 26.96 15.86 -4.38
CA SER A 76 26.87 17.03 -5.26
C SER A 76 28.21 17.78 -5.31
N SER A 77 28.56 18.24 -6.52
CA SER A 77 29.28 19.49 -6.85
C SER A 77 30.78 19.63 -6.51
N LEU A 78 31.63 19.72 -7.55
CA LEU A 78 32.40 20.94 -7.91
C LEU A 78 33.32 20.72 -9.15
N GLY A 79 33.04 21.48 -10.21
CA GLY A 79 33.97 22.13 -11.15
C GLY A 79 35.09 21.35 -11.86
N ARG A 80 34.92 21.14 -13.18
CA ARG A 80 36.01 21.42 -14.15
C ARG A 80 35.50 21.72 -15.56
N VAL A 81 35.94 22.86 -16.06
CA VAL A 81 35.69 23.43 -17.39
C VAL A 81 36.66 22.80 -18.40
N ALA A 82 36.15 22.42 -19.58
CA ALA A 82 36.92 22.38 -20.83
C ALA A 82 35.98 22.47 -22.04
N ASN A 83 36.19 23.49 -22.87
CA ASN A 83 35.61 23.75 -24.20
C ASN A 83 35.96 22.58 -25.17
N SER A 84 35.36 22.32 -26.34
CA SER A 84 34.72 23.20 -27.33
C SER A 84 34.04 22.38 -28.46
N SER A 85 32.93 22.93 -28.99
CA SER A 85 32.44 22.95 -30.39
C SER A 85 32.09 21.63 -31.13
N THR A 86 30.92 21.45 -31.77
CA THR A 86 30.40 22.22 -32.92
C THR A 86 28.95 21.81 -33.33
N THR A 87 28.20 22.80 -33.86
CA THR A 87 27.09 22.75 -34.85
C THR A 87 25.78 22.01 -34.50
N SER A 88 24.63 22.69 -34.37
CA SER A 88 23.85 23.20 -35.52
C SER A 88 22.72 24.18 -35.13
N LEU A 89 22.52 25.20 -35.96
CA LEU A 89 21.40 26.17 -36.03
C LEU A 89 20.25 25.60 -36.92
N PRO A 90 19.13 26.31 -37.18
CA PRO A 90 18.06 26.70 -36.24
C PRO A 90 16.66 26.34 -36.80
N ARG A 91 15.62 26.19 -35.96
CA ARG A 91 14.24 26.30 -36.46
C ARG A 91 13.35 27.11 -35.51
N LYS A 92 12.96 28.26 -36.05
CA LYS A 92 12.08 29.35 -35.60
C LYS A 92 11.00 28.96 -34.58
N MET A 93 11.04 29.66 -33.45
CA MET A 93 9.90 29.95 -32.58
C MET A 93 9.07 31.09 -33.16
N PRO A 94 7.73 31.09 -33.03
CA PRO A 94 6.98 32.31 -32.75
C PRO A 94 6.77 32.46 -31.24
N SER A 95 6.96 33.70 -30.79
CA SER A 95 6.92 34.14 -29.40
C SER A 95 5.50 34.24 -28.84
N ALA A 96 5.39 33.87 -27.56
CA ALA A 96 4.50 34.36 -26.50
C ALA A 96 3.08 34.87 -26.82
N ALA A 97 2.10 34.28 -26.14
CA ALA A 97 1.08 35.04 -25.44
C ALA A 97 0.68 34.31 -24.14
N SER A 98 0.80 35.00 -23.02
CA SER A 98 0.28 34.61 -21.73
C SER A 98 -1.22 34.32 -21.81
N THR A 99 -1.63 33.15 -21.34
CA THR A 99 -2.95 32.98 -20.74
C THR A 99 -2.84 31.95 -19.62
N THR A 100 -3.42 32.32 -18.49
CA THR A 100 -3.58 31.54 -17.26
C THR A 100 -4.00 30.10 -17.53
N PHE A 101 -3.15 29.12 -17.20
CA PHE A 101 -3.54 27.71 -17.13
C PHE A 101 -3.85 27.36 -15.67
N ALA A 102 -5.12 27.53 -15.33
CA ALA A 102 -5.76 26.76 -14.28
C ALA A 102 -5.69 25.26 -14.62
N ASP A 103 -5.70 24.45 -13.56
CA ASP A 103 -5.78 22.99 -13.52
C ASP A 103 -6.28 22.33 -14.82
N ARG A 104 -5.37 21.60 -15.48
CA ARG A 104 -5.77 20.45 -16.28
C ARG A 104 -5.56 19.20 -15.41
N PRO A 105 -6.59 18.36 -15.20
CA PRO A 105 -6.40 17.09 -14.53
C PRO A 105 -5.39 16.26 -15.33
N ARG A 106 -4.52 15.55 -14.61
CA ARG A 106 -3.67 14.51 -15.21
C ARG A 106 -4.56 13.62 -16.07
N ASP A 107 -4.05 13.23 -17.22
CA ASP A 107 -4.64 12.25 -18.12
C ASP A 107 -4.78 10.91 -17.37
N ASP A 108 -5.88 10.73 -16.65
CA ASP A 108 -6.28 9.49 -15.99
C ASP A 108 -6.61 8.49 -17.09
N LYS A 109 -5.58 7.83 -17.62
CA LYS A 109 -5.74 6.60 -18.38
C LYS A 109 -6.53 5.63 -17.52
N GLN A 110 -7.82 5.50 -17.79
CA GLN A 110 -8.70 4.65 -17.01
C GLN A 110 -8.14 3.23 -16.96
N ILE A 111 -7.89 2.75 -15.74
CA ILE A 111 -7.36 1.40 -15.51
C ILE A 111 -8.42 0.40 -16.01
N PRO A 112 -8.05 -0.65 -16.76
CA PRO A 112 -9.01 -1.66 -17.20
C PRO A 112 -9.73 -2.31 -16.01
N ASN A 113 -11.01 -2.68 -16.19
CA ASN A 113 -11.81 -3.30 -15.13
C ASN A 113 -11.19 -4.59 -14.57
N PHE A 114 -10.52 -5.37 -15.42
CA PHE A 114 -9.72 -6.51 -14.99
C PHE A 114 -8.26 -6.09 -14.79
N SER A 115 -7.92 -5.74 -13.56
CA SER A 115 -6.57 -5.33 -13.16
C SER A 115 -6.14 -6.01 -11.85
N PRO A 116 -5.93 -7.35 -11.84
CA PRO A 116 -5.56 -8.11 -10.64
C PRO A 116 -4.18 -7.75 -10.05
N TRP A 117 -3.35 -7.02 -10.80
CA TRP A 117 -2.05 -6.51 -10.35
C TRP A 117 -2.11 -5.13 -9.71
N SER A 118 -3.22 -4.40 -9.85
CA SER A 118 -3.36 -3.04 -9.35
C SER A 118 -3.85 -3.05 -7.90
N GLN A 119 -2.95 -2.71 -6.97
CA GLN A 119 -3.30 -2.58 -5.55
C GLN A 119 -4.35 -1.48 -5.35
N GLU A 120 -4.26 -0.37 -6.07
CA GLU A 120 -5.23 0.73 -6.02
C GLU A 120 -6.64 0.25 -6.41
N SER A 121 -6.77 -0.48 -7.51
CA SER A 121 -8.06 -1.01 -7.96
C SER A 121 -8.60 -2.06 -6.97
N PHE A 122 -7.73 -2.84 -6.32
CA PHE A 122 -8.13 -3.78 -5.26
C PHE A 122 -8.65 -3.03 -4.03
N LEU A 123 -7.94 -2.01 -3.55
CA LEU A 123 -8.36 -1.19 -2.42
C LEU A 123 -9.68 -0.44 -2.71
N ALA A 124 -9.86 0.05 -3.94
CA ALA A 124 -11.11 0.68 -4.36
C ALA A 124 -12.31 -0.28 -4.27
N ARG A 125 -12.14 -1.55 -4.66
CA ARG A 125 -13.17 -2.59 -4.46
C ARG A 125 -13.38 -2.89 -2.99
N LEU A 126 -12.30 -3.09 -2.22
CA LEU A 126 -12.39 -3.40 -0.79
C LEU A 126 -13.10 -2.29 0.01
N LYS A 127 -12.90 -1.02 -0.36
CA LYS A 127 -13.57 0.13 0.25
C LYS A 127 -15.09 0.05 0.20
N THR A 128 -15.66 -0.60 -0.82
CA THR A 128 -17.11 -0.74 -0.93
C THR A 128 -17.73 -1.54 0.21
N PHE A 129 -16.95 -2.41 0.87
CA PHE A 129 -17.38 -3.22 2.01
C PHE A 129 -17.25 -2.49 3.37
N SER A 130 -16.69 -1.26 3.39
CA SER A 130 -16.43 -0.53 4.64
C SER A 130 -17.71 -0.09 5.37
N LYS A 131 -18.83 0.03 4.67
CA LYS A 131 -20.12 0.47 5.24
C LYS A 131 -20.75 -0.70 5.99
N VAL A 132 -20.75 -0.64 7.32
CA VAL A 132 -21.35 -1.65 8.21
C VAL A 132 -22.84 -1.88 7.89
N SER A 133 -23.55 -0.83 7.47
CA SER A 133 -24.95 -0.92 7.05
C SER A 133 -25.17 -1.79 5.80
N TYR A 134 -24.15 -1.99 4.97
CA TYR A 134 -24.25 -2.77 3.74
C TYR A 134 -23.52 -4.11 3.86
N TRP A 135 -22.50 -4.22 4.70
CA TRP A 135 -21.73 -5.44 4.87
C TRP A 135 -21.45 -5.70 6.35
N HIS A 136 -22.12 -6.71 6.88
CA HIS A 136 -21.91 -7.19 8.24
C HIS A 136 -20.67 -8.09 8.30
N PRO A 137 -20.04 -8.27 9.49
CA PRO A 137 -18.96 -9.23 9.66
C PRO A 137 -19.30 -10.61 9.08
N LYS A 138 -18.28 -11.28 8.55
CA LYS A 138 -18.37 -12.61 7.94
C LYS A 138 -17.20 -13.46 8.48
N PRO A 139 -17.33 -14.80 8.51
CA PRO A 139 -16.21 -15.68 8.81
C PRO A 139 -15.01 -15.39 7.92
N GLU A 140 -13.81 -15.59 8.47
CA GLU A 140 -12.54 -15.28 7.80
C GLU A 140 -12.47 -15.87 6.38
N ALA A 141 -12.95 -17.11 6.21
CA ALA A 141 -12.95 -17.83 4.93
C ALA A 141 -13.69 -17.10 3.78
N ILE A 142 -14.67 -16.25 4.11
CA ILE A 142 -15.50 -15.50 3.15
C ILE A 142 -15.54 -13.99 3.46
N GLY A 143 -14.50 -13.50 4.14
CA GLY A 143 -14.33 -12.08 4.44
C GLY A 143 -14.23 -11.20 3.20
N GLU A 144 -14.33 -9.88 3.39
CA GLU A 144 -14.37 -8.85 2.34
C GLU A 144 -13.19 -8.94 1.36
N VAL A 145 -12.02 -9.32 1.87
CA VAL A 145 -10.79 -9.44 1.10
C VAL A 145 -10.90 -10.54 0.04
N HIS A 146 -11.54 -11.67 0.34
CA HIS A 146 -11.70 -12.77 -0.61
C HIS A 146 -12.56 -12.34 -1.79
N TRP A 147 -13.69 -11.69 -1.50
CA TRP A 147 -14.56 -11.09 -2.52
C TRP A 147 -13.81 -10.05 -3.36
N ALA A 148 -13.14 -9.08 -2.73
CA ALA A 148 -12.42 -8.02 -3.43
C ALA A 148 -11.24 -8.54 -4.27
N LYS A 149 -10.51 -9.55 -3.80
CA LYS A 149 -9.43 -10.23 -4.57
C LYS A 149 -9.96 -10.89 -5.84
N ARG A 150 -11.21 -11.35 -5.82
CA ARG A 150 -11.90 -11.97 -6.94
C ARG A 150 -12.79 -11.00 -7.73
N GLY A 151 -12.55 -9.69 -7.63
CA GLY A 151 -13.19 -8.70 -8.50
C GLY A 151 -14.60 -8.27 -8.08
N TRP A 152 -15.06 -8.69 -6.91
CA TRP A 152 -16.37 -8.30 -6.40
C TRP A 152 -16.32 -6.96 -5.68
N SER A 153 -17.43 -6.22 -5.72
CA SER A 153 -17.64 -4.99 -4.96
C SER A 153 -19.00 -5.06 -4.26
N CYS A 154 -19.08 -4.63 -3.01
CA CYS A 154 -20.35 -4.50 -2.31
C CYS A 154 -21.17 -3.37 -2.95
N VAL A 155 -22.41 -3.69 -3.32
CA VAL A 155 -23.30 -2.76 -4.05
C VAL A 155 -24.59 -2.48 -3.31
N ASP A 156 -24.96 -3.35 -2.38
CA ASP A 156 -26.22 -3.31 -1.63
C ASP A 156 -26.07 -4.15 -0.35
N LEU A 157 -27.12 -4.21 0.47
CA LEU A 157 -27.17 -5.00 1.70
C LEU A 157 -26.76 -6.46 1.45
N ASN A 158 -25.64 -6.84 2.06
CA ASN A 158 -24.91 -8.09 1.89
C ASN A 158 -24.84 -8.58 0.43
N THR A 159 -24.81 -7.68 -0.54
CA THR A 159 -24.85 -8.02 -1.96
C THR A 159 -23.60 -7.53 -2.65
N VAL A 160 -22.91 -8.44 -3.34
CA VAL A 160 -21.74 -8.13 -4.14
C VAL A 160 -22.05 -8.19 -5.62
N ALA A 161 -21.32 -7.41 -6.43
CA ALA A 161 -21.40 -7.45 -7.88
C ALA A 161 -20.01 -7.37 -8.54
N CYS A 162 -19.85 -8.04 -9.68
CA CYS A 162 -18.68 -7.91 -10.53
C CYS A 162 -18.81 -6.68 -11.44
N ARG A 163 -18.55 -5.49 -10.89
CA ARG A 163 -18.69 -4.22 -11.64
C ARG A 163 -17.65 -4.12 -12.76
N GLY A 164 -18.12 -3.85 -13.97
CA GLY A 164 -17.26 -3.71 -15.15
C GLY A 164 -16.66 -5.01 -15.69
N GLY A 165 -17.01 -6.16 -15.09
CA GLY A 165 -16.65 -7.48 -15.58
C GLY A 165 -17.86 -8.17 -16.19
N CYS A 166 -18.46 -9.09 -15.43
CA CYS A 166 -19.60 -9.88 -15.89
C CYS A 166 -20.95 -9.48 -15.31
N GLU A 167 -20.99 -8.43 -14.48
CA GLU A 167 -22.20 -7.82 -13.90
C GLU A 167 -23.09 -8.73 -13.05
N ARG A 168 -22.69 -10.00 -12.84
CA ARG A 168 -23.36 -10.90 -11.91
C ARG A 168 -23.38 -10.30 -10.51
N ARG A 169 -24.46 -10.59 -9.78
CA ARG A 169 -24.68 -10.21 -8.39
C ARG A 169 -24.87 -11.46 -7.55
N VAL A 170 -24.34 -11.45 -6.34
CA VAL A 170 -24.49 -12.53 -5.35
C VAL A 170 -24.92 -11.89 -4.03
N VAL A 171 -25.96 -12.45 -3.42
CA VAL A 171 -26.44 -12.04 -2.09
C VAL A 171 -25.89 -13.02 -1.08
N VAL A 172 -25.17 -12.53 -0.07
CA VAL A 172 -24.52 -13.32 0.97
C VAL A 172 -25.32 -13.25 2.25
N LYS A 173 -26.12 -14.27 2.50
CA LYS A 173 -26.89 -14.44 3.73
C LYS A 173 -26.26 -15.56 4.54
N LEU A 174 -25.73 -15.19 5.71
CA LEU A 174 -25.28 -16.13 6.75
C LEU A 174 -26.26 -16.18 7.92
N ASP A 175 -27.45 -15.60 7.76
CA ASP A 175 -28.43 -15.57 8.84
C ASP A 175 -28.91 -17.00 9.10
N THR A 176 -28.29 -17.61 10.10
CA THR A 176 -28.71 -18.86 10.72
C THR A 176 -29.35 -18.49 12.05
N ILE A 177 -30.55 -19.04 12.27
CA ILE A 177 -31.23 -19.22 13.55
C ILE A 177 -31.88 -17.98 14.21
N GLY A 178 -31.21 -16.84 14.41
CA GLY A 178 -31.80 -15.73 15.19
C GLY A 178 -33.16 -15.21 14.66
N THR A 179 -33.30 -15.10 13.33
CA THR A 179 -34.57 -14.72 12.68
C THR A 179 -35.56 -15.87 12.49
N VAL A 180 -35.09 -17.13 12.50
CA VAL A 180 -35.97 -18.30 12.36
C VAL A 180 -36.60 -18.64 13.71
N VAL A 181 -35.79 -18.64 14.79
CA VAL A 181 -36.25 -18.77 16.18
C VAL A 181 -37.13 -17.59 16.58
N LYS A 182 -36.77 -16.36 16.21
CA LYS A 182 -37.63 -15.20 16.46
C LYS A 182 -38.94 -15.25 15.67
N LYS A 183 -38.94 -15.75 14.42
CA LYS A 183 -40.18 -15.97 13.66
C LYS A 183 -41.02 -17.12 14.23
N ALA A 184 -40.40 -18.18 14.71
CA ALA A 184 -41.10 -19.30 15.34
C ALA A 184 -41.77 -18.84 16.64
N LEU A 185 -41.04 -18.09 17.50
CA LEU A 185 -41.57 -17.52 18.74
C LEU A 185 -42.64 -16.43 18.53
N GLU A 186 -42.60 -15.68 17.42
CA GLU A 186 -43.64 -14.69 17.08
C GLU A 186 -44.90 -15.33 16.47
N ASN A 187 -44.83 -16.56 15.95
CA ASN A 187 -45.97 -17.27 15.36
C ASN A 187 -46.67 -18.22 16.33
N ASP A 188 -46.13 -18.45 17.53
CA ASP A 188 -46.62 -19.46 18.46
C ASP A 188 -47.71 -18.93 19.41
N THR A 189 -48.70 -18.25 18.84
CA THR A 189 -50.02 -18.17 19.47
C THR A 189 -50.92 -19.23 18.84
N ALA A 190 -51.07 -20.32 19.61
CA ALA A 190 -52.10 -21.36 19.55
C ALA A 190 -51.73 -22.71 18.92
N ALA A 191 -51.45 -23.64 19.85
CA ALA A 191 -51.86 -25.05 19.88
C ALA A 191 -50.78 -26.11 19.61
N ASP A 192 -50.66 -27.00 20.60
CA ASP A 192 -49.99 -28.30 20.66
C ASP A 192 -48.46 -28.30 20.88
N ALA A 193 -48.12 -28.38 22.16
CA ALA A 193 -46.78 -28.41 22.73
C ALA A 193 -46.26 -29.84 23.00
N ASP A 194 -46.47 -30.77 22.08
CA ASP A 194 -45.89 -32.11 22.15
C ASP A 194 -45.50 -32.55 20.72
N GLU A 195 -44.22 -32.88 20.51
CA GLU A 195 -43.57 -33.29 19.24
C GLU A 195 -42.97 -32.18 18.34
N ALA A 196 -42.14 -31.32 18.90
CA ALA A 196 -41.00 -30.77 18.15
C ALA A 196 -39.73 -31.47 18.65
N GLU A 197 -39.29 -32.51 17.94
CA GLU A 197 -37.91 -32.96 18.07
C GLU A 197 -37.02 -31.77 17.68
N GLU A 198 -36.40 -31.14 18.67
CA GLU A 198 -35.34 -30.16 18.48
C GLU A 198 -34.17 -30.91 17.81
N GLU A 199 -34.15 -30.93 16.48
CA GLU A 199 -32.92 -31.16 15.74
C GLU A 199 -32.00 -29.98 16.08
N ASP A 200 -31.21 -30.15 17.13
CA ASP A 200 -30.04 -29.35 17.48
C ASP A 200 -29.02 -29.45 16.33
N VAL A 201 -29.34 -28.85 15.18
CA VAL A 201 -28.37 -28.65 14.10
C VAL A 201 -27.36 -27.66 14.65
N ASP A 202 -26.14 -28.12 14.89
CA ASP A 202 -25.03 -27.31 15.38
C ASP A 202 -24.93 -26.03 14.54
N GLU A 203 -25.27 -24.88 15.13
CA GLU A 203 -25.29 -23.58 14.45
C GLU A 203 -23.95 -23.27 13.77
N ALA A 204 -22.86 -23.66 14.44
CA ALA A 204 -21.49 -23.54 13.94
C ALA A 204 -21.25 -24.42 12.70
N GLU A 205 -21.81 -25.63 12.64
CA GLU A 205 -21.70 -26.51 11.48
C GLU A 205 -22.47 -25.93 10.29
N LEU A 206 -23.67 -25.37 10.54
CA LEU A 206 -24.45 -24.71 9.51
C LEU A 206 -23.76 -23.44 8.97
N GLU A 207 -23.21 -22.60 9.85
CA GLU A 207 -22.43 -21.42 9.45
C GLU A 207 -21.20 -21.85 8.62
N GLN A 208 -20.50 -22.90 9.04
CA GLN A 208 -19.37 -23.45 8.32
C GLN A 208 -19.78 -23.96 6.93
N ALA A 209 -20.86 -24.73 6.82
CA ALA A 209 -21.37 -25.23 5.54
C ALA A 209 -21.77 -24.08 4.60
N LEU A 210 -22.39 -23.02 5.13
CA LEU A 210 -22.69 -21.81 4.35
C LEU A 210 -21.42 -21.09 3.92
N ALA A 211 -20.43 -20.96 4.80
CA ALA A 211 -19.14 -20.34 4.47
C ALA A 211 -18.42 -21.12 3.35
N GLU A 212 -18.45 -22.45 3.40
CA GLU A 212 -17.91 -23.31 2.34
C GLU A 212 -18.64 -23.10 1.01
N ARG A 213 -19.98 -23.05 1.02
CA ARG A 213 -20.75 -22.73 -0.19
C ARG A 213 -20.41 -21.35 -0.76
N TYR A 214 -20.29 -20.32 0.08
CA TYR A 214 -19.94 -18.98 -0.40
C TYR A 214 -18.49 -18.86 -0.88
N LYS A 215 -17.59 -19.69 -0.36
CA LYS A 215 -16.21 -19.80 -0.87
C LYS A 215 -16.19 -20.23 -2.33
N ASP A 216 -17.07 -21.15 -2.70
CA ASP A 216 -17.25 -21.54 -4.10
C ASP A 216 -17.91 -20.42 -4.91
N GLU A 217 -18.96 -19.78 -4.38
CA GLU A 217 -19.65 -18.66 -5.05
C GLU A 217 -18.75 -17.44 -5.30
N ILE A 218 -17.72 -17.20 -4.48
CA ILE A 218 -16.70 -16.17 -4.76
C ILE A 218 -16.09 -16.38 -6.15
N VAL A 219 -15.90 -17.64 -6.56
CA VAL A 219 -15.36 -18.01 -7.87
C VAL A 219 -16.48 -18.20 -8.89
N GLU A 220 -17.42 -19.09 -8.56
CA GLU A 220 -18.42 -19.61 -9.47
C GLU A 220 -19.60 -18.67 -9.68
N GLY A 221 -19.79 -17.68 -8.80
CA GLY A 221 -20.73 -16.59 -8.93
C GLY A 221 -20.43 -15.65 -10.10
N HIS A 222 -19.27 -15.79 -10.76
CA HIS A 222 -18.91 -15.05 -11.98
C HIS A 222 -19.29 -15.77 -13.26
N THR A 223 -19.75 -15.01 -14.25
CA THR A 223 -19.55 -15.29 -15.69
C THR A 223 -18.67 -16.50 -16.10
N GLN A 224 -19.10 -17.55 -16.82
CA GLN A 224 -18.11 -18.56 -17.29
C GLN A 224 -16.98 -17.94 -18.13
N THR A 225 -17.30 -16.86 -18.84
CA THR A 225 -16.35 -16.09 -19.67
C THR A 225 -15.64 -14.98 -18.91
N CYS A 226 -15.99 -14.71 -17.64
CA CYS A 226 -15.40 -13.63 -16.85
C CYS A 226 -13.93 -13.89 -16.52
N LEU A 227 -13.08 -12.88 -16.70
CA LEU A 227 -11.67 -12.96 -16.36
C LEU A 227 -11.44 -13.12 -14.84
N TRP A 228 -12.30 -12.51 -14.01
CA TRP A 228 -12.25 -12.66 -12.55
C TRP A 228 -12.61 -14.07 -12.07
N ARG A 229 -13.38 -14.84 -12.85
CA ARG A 229 -13.57 -16.29 -12.60
C ARG A 229 -12.27 -17.06 -12.81
N LYS A 230 -11.53 -16.74 -13.86
CA LYS A 230 -10.31 -17.45 -14.28
C LYS A 230 -9.12 -17.11 -13.39
N ALA A 231 -8.98 -15.86 -12.97
CA ALA A 231 -7.85 -15.38 -12.19
C ALA A 231 -8.27 -14.38 -11.10
N ALA A 232 -7.49 -14.30 -10.04
CA ALA A 232 -7.69 -13.40 -8.92
C ALA A 232 -6.49 -12.45 -8.77
N CYS A 233 -6.59 -11.49 -7.86
CA CYS A 233 -5.43 -10.74 -7.41
C CYS A 233 -4.40 -11.70 -6.77
N LYS A 234 -3.12 -11.31 -6.81
CA LYS A 234 -2.07 -12.06 -6.09
C LYS A 234 -2.32 -12.01 -4.58
N ASP A 235 -1.84 -13.00 -3.85
CA ASP A 235 -2.02 -13.04 -2.40
C ASP A 235 -1.38 -11.86 -1.68
N ASP A 236 -0.25 -11.37 -2.18
CA ASP A 236 0.48 -10.23 -1.63
C ASP A 236 -0.02 -8.87 -2.12
N ILE A 237 -1.16 -8.81 -2.83
CA ILE A 237 -1.75 -7.54 -3.30
C ILE A 237 -2.04 -6.56 -2.17
N TYR A 238 -2.26 -7.06 -0.95
CA TYR A 238 -2.59 -6.23 0.21
C TYR A 238 -1.36 -5.79 1.02
N ARG A 239 -0.17 -6.30 0.68
CA ARG A 239 1.09 -5.96 1.37
C ARG A 239 1.39 -4.46 1.26
N LEU A 240 1.70 -3.83 2.38
CA LEU A 240 2.15 -2.44 2.44
C LEU A 240 3.66 -2.34 2.23
N SER A 241 4.08 -1.40 1.38
CA SER A 241 5.50 -1.13 1.08
C SER A 241 6.14 -0.21 2.13
N LEU A 242 6.57 -0.76 3.27
CA LEU A 242 7.03 0.02 4.41
C LEU A 242 8.55 0.10 4.62
N VAL A 243 9.35 -0.61 3.83
CA VAL A 243 10.82 -0.68 4.03
C VAL A 243 11.55 0.48 3.35
N ARG A 244 11.05 0.95 2.20
CA ARG A 244 11.73 1.96 1.38
C ARG A 244 11.47 3.37 1.91
N PRO A 245 12.50 4.17 2.29
CA PRO A 245 12.32 5.53 2.82
C PRO A 245 11.49 6.44 1.92
N VAL A 246 11.72 6.38 0.60
CA VAL A 246 10.95 7.15 -0.39
C VAL A 246 9.44 6.88 -0.37
N ILE A 247 9.01 5.76 0.20
CA ILE A 247 7.58 5.40 0.32
C ILE A 247 7.07 5.74 1.72
N TRP A 248 7.72 5.21 2.77
CA TRP A 248 7.16 5.33 4.12
C TRP A 248 7.33 6.74 4.72
N MET A 249 8.39 7.49 4.39
CA MET A 249 8.62 8.83 4.95
C MET A 249 7.50 9.81 4.59
N PRO A 250 7.15 10.03 3.31
CA PRO A 250 6.05 10.94 2.97
C PRO A 250 4.72 10.44 3.53
N GLN A 251 4.45 9.14 3.49
CA GLN A 251 3.22 8.58 4.05
C GLN A 251 3.12 8.79 5.57
N LEU A 252 4.21 8.61 6.31
CA LEU A 252 4.26 8.85 7.75
C LEU A 252 4.07 10.34 8.06
N SER A 253 4.77 11.22 7.33
CA SER A 253 4.64 12.67 7.43
C SER A 253 3.19 13.13 7.21
N ASP A 254 2.53 12.60 6.18
CA ASP A 254 1.14 12.92 5.89
C ASP A 254 0.22 12.50 7.03
N ARG A 255 0.35 11.25 7.53
CA ARG A 255 -0.46 10.75 8.64
C ARG A 255 -0.28 11.61 9.89
N TYR A 256 0.97 11.90 10.23
CA TYR A 256 1.33 12.74 11.36
C TYR A 256 0.74 14.15 11.24
N THR A 257 0.86 14.78 10.06
CA THR A 257 0.32 16.12 9.81
C THR A 257 -1.21 16.14 9.93
N CYS A 258 -1.90 15.14 9.38
CA CYS A 258 -3.34 14.99 9.52
C CYS A 258 -3.77 14.87 10.99
N LEU A 259 -2.99 14.16 11.82
CA LEU A 259 -3.26 13.98 13.25
C LEU A 259 -3.07 15.27 14.06
N LEU A 260 -2.10 16.10 13.69
CA LEU A 260 -1.97 17.43 14.28
C LEU A 260 -3.21 18.31 14.02
N GLY A 261 -3.91 18.10 12.90
CA GLY A 261 -5.17 18.76 12.58
C GLY A 261 -6.32 18.42 13.54
N VAL A 262 -6.29 17.26 14.18
CA VAL A 262 -7.26 16.81 15.21
C VAL A 262 -6.63 16.74 16.61
N SER A 263 -5.58 17.55 16.82
CA SER A 263 -4.77 17.59 18.05
C SER A 263 -5.58 17.70 19.32
N LYS A 264 -6.65 18.51 19.31
CA LYS A 264 -7.54 18.71 20.46
C LYS A 264 -8.20 17.41 20.91
N SER A 265 -8.74 16.64 19.96
CA SER A 265 -9.42 15.38 20.27
C SER A 265 -8.48 14.25 20.63
N ILE A 266 -7.25 14.20 20.08
CA ILE A 266 -6.30 13.14 20.44
C ILE A 266 -5.55 13.43 21.76
N LYS A 267 -5.57 14.68 22.25
CA LYS A 267 -4.83 15.06 23.46
C LYS A 267 -5.26 14.24 24.67
N ASP A 268 -6.56 14.10 24.87
CA ASP A 268 -7.14 13.62 26.12
C ASP A 268 -7.57 12.14 26.08
N ILE A 269 -7.50 11.49 24.91
CA ILE A 269 -7.81 10.06 24.79
C ILE A 269 -6.69 9.19 25.38
N THR A 270 -7.09 8.06 25.97
CA THR A 270 -6.18 6.97 26.34
C THR A 270 -5.94 6.08 25.13
N ILE A 271 -4.67 5.80 24.84
CA ILE A 271 -4.27 4.92 23.73
C ILE A 271 -3.50 3.71 24.27
N LYS A 272 -3.72 2.56 23.64
CA LYS A 272 -2.92 1.36 23.82
C LYS A 272 -2.18 1.08 22.51
N SER A 273 -0.87 0.92 22.61
CA SER A 273 0.07 0.79 21.49
C SER A 273 0.73 -0.58 21.52
N ILE A 274 1.51 -0.92 20.49
CA ILE A 274 2.34 -2.14 20.51
C ILE A 274 3.33 -2.11 21.69
N ASN A 275 3.61 -3.28 22.25
CA ASN A 275 4.57 -3.39 23.33
C ASN A 275 5.96 -2.93 22.87
N THR A 276 6.45 -1.82 23.43
CA THR A 276 7.73 -1.20 23.08
C THR A 276 8.93 -1.85 23.77
N ALA A 277 8.74 -2.95 24.51
CA ALA A 277 9.82 -3.66 25.20
C ALA A 277 10.81 -4.36 24.25
N ASP A 278 10.52 -4.43 22.94
CA ASP A 278 11.49 -4.89 21.95
C ASP A 278 12.62 -3.87 21.80
N ALA A 279 13.87 -4.29 22.04
CA ALA A 279 15.07 -3.47 21.87
C ALA A 279 15.21 -2.90 20.45
N ASN A 280 14.53 -3.47 19.46
CA ASN A 280 14.50 -2.95 18.11
C ASN A 280 13.71 -1.63 17.98
N PHE A 281 12.85 -1.29 18.94
CA PHE A 281 12.02 -0.09 18.91
C PHE A 281 12.64 1.05 19.73
N LEU A 282 12.52 2.26 19.19
CA LEU A 282 12.71 3.50 19.95
C LEU A 282 11.34 3.98 20.44
N SER A 283 11.32 4.61 21.62
CA SER A 283 10.10 5.28 22.10
C SER A 283 9.71 6.43 21.18
N THR A 284 8.43 6.77 21.14
CA THR A 284 7.92 7.83 20.28
C THR A 284 8.46 9.20 20.67
N GLU A 285 8.73 9.44 21.96
CA GLU A 285 9.39 10.66 22.44
C GLU A 285 10.80 10.79 21.87
N ARG A 286 11.57 9.69 21.85
CA ARG A 286 12.90 9.67 21.24
C ARG A 286 12.83 9.87 19.73
N LEU A 287 11.87 9.22 19.07
CA LEU A 287 11.69 9.38 17.63
C LEU A 287 11.33 10.82 17.25
N VAL A 288 10.47 11.51 18.02
CA VAL A 288 10.15 12.93 17.79
C VAL A 288 11.39 13.81 17.91
N ALA A 289 12.32 13.49 18.82
CA ALA A 289 13.56 14.25 19.00
C ALA A 289 14.62 13.96 17.93
N GLU A 290 14.68 12.72 17.41
CA GLU A 290 15.74 12.25 16.52
C GLU A 290 15.39 12.33 15.02
N LEU A 291 14.10 12.31 14.67
CA LEU A 291 13.69 12.32 13.27
C LEU A 291 13.85 13.72 12.65
N PRO A 292 14.34 13.81 11.40
CA PRO A 292 14.52 15.08 10.73
C PRO A 292 13.17 15.73 10.38
N THR A 293 13.19 17.06 10.21
CA THR A 293 12.01 17.85 9.84
C THR A 293 11.41 17.49 8.49
N SER A 294 12.19 16.82 7.63
CA SER A 294 11.70 16.24 6.37
C SER A 294 10.75 15.05 6.57
N VAL A 295 10.78 14.41 7.75
CA VAL A 295 9.87 13.30 8.13
C VAL A 295 8.78 13.80 9.06
N LEU A 296 9.15 14.61 10.05
CA LEU A 296 8.21 15.20 11.01
C LEU A 296 8.23 16.73 10.87
N PRO A 297 7.23 17.31 10.18
CA PRO A 297 7.14 18.77 10.04
C PRO A 297 7.17 19.48 11.39
N ILE A 298 7.78 20.67 11.39
CA ILE A 298 7.85 21.52 12.58
C ILE A 298 6.43 21.91 12.99
N SER A 299 6.13 21.77 14.28
CA SER A 299 4.84 22.11 14.87
C SER A 299 5.05 22.79 16.22
N SER A 300 4.16 23.72 16.56
CA SER A 300 4.12 24.39 17.87
C SER A 300 3.47 23.54 18.97
N ALA A 301 2.97 22.34 18.63
CA ALA A 301 2.41 21.41 19.61
C ALA A 301 3.43 21.02 20.69
N ASP A 302 2.93 20.69 21.88
CA ASP A 302 3.75 20.18 22.97
C ASP A 302 4.37 18.81 22.63
N ALA A 303 5.43 18.44 23.34
CA ALA A 303 6.18 17.22 23.04
C ALA A 303 5.36 15.93 23.24
N ALA A 304 4.46 15.91 24.22
CA ALA A 304 3.63 14.74 24.53
C ALA A 304 2.58 14.50 23.43
N LEU A 305 1.95 15.57 22.95
CA LEU A 305 1.01 15.54 21.84
C LEU A 305 1.70 15.12 20.53
N LYS A 306 2.91 15.61 20.28
CA LYS A 306 3.73 15.16 19.13
C LYS A 306 4.05 13.67 19.22
N ALA A 307 4.47 13.19 20.39
CA ALA A 307 4.74 11.77 20.61
C ALA A 307 3.48 10.91 20.41
N LYS A 308 2.34 11.35 20.94
CA LYS A 308 1.04 10.68 20.78
C LYS A 308 0.57 10.66 19.32
N ALA A 309 0.68 11.79 18.61
CA ALA A 309 0.36 11.87 17.19
C ALA A 309 1.28 10.96 16.34
N LEU A 310 2.57 10.90 16.69
CA LEU A 310 3.51 9.99 16.03
C LEU A 310 3.14 8.52 16.29
N ASP A 311 2.77 8.17 17.52
CA ASP A 311 2.36 6.80 17.87
C ASP A 311 1.17 6.36 17.02
N ILE A 312 0.11 7.18 16.99
CA ILE A 312 -1.08 6.93 16.17
C ILE A 312 -0.71 6.81 14.67
N ALA A 313 0.20 7.66 14.18
CA ALA A 313 0.67 7.62 12.79
C ALA A 313 1.48 6.35 12.46
N LEU A 314 2.28 5.84 13.39
CA LEU A 314 3.06 4.61 13.21
C LEU A 314 2.16 3.36 13.16
N HIS A 315 0.96 3.45 13.75
CA HIS A 315 -0.08 2.42 13.70
C HIS A 315 -0.97 2.52 12.44
N GLY A 316 -0.66 3.43 11.51
CA GLY A 316 -1.35 3.51 10.22
C GLY A 316 -2.62 4.35 10.21
N TRP A 317 -2.94 5.04 11.30
CA TRP A 317 -4.11 5.90 11.41
C TRP A 317 -3.85 7.31 10.86
N ARG A 318 -4.87 7.88 10.22
CA ARG A 318 -4.94 9.29 9.82
C ARG A 318 -6.03 10.01 10.61
N GLY A 319 -5.75 11.26 10.97
CA GLY A 319 -6.78 12.17 11.49
C GLY A 319 -7.59 12.79 10.35
N SER A 320 -8.88 13.00 10.58
CA SER A 320 -9.74 13.79 9.69
C SER A 320 -10.93 14.35 10.45
N ILE A 321 -11.57 15.36 9.86
CA ILE A 321 -12.79 15.97 10.37
C ILE A 321 -13.88 15.72 9.34
N GLU A 322 -14.91 14.95 9.70
CA GLU A 322 -16.06 14.68 8.83
C GLU A 322 -17.35 14.96 9.60
N PHE A 323 -18.30 15.67 8.99
CA PHE A 323 -19.55 16.08 9.65
C PHE A 323 -19.35 16.74 11.03
N ARG A 324 -18.29 17.55 11.18
CA ARG A 324 -17.87 18.21 12.44
C ARG A 324 -17.42 17.26 13.56
N ALA A 325 -17.14 16.00 13.23
CA ALA A 325 -16.61 15.03 14.16
C ALA A 325 -15.16 14.69 13.82
N ASP A 326 -14.29 14.76 14.83
CA ASP A 326 -12.90 14.34 14.72
C ASP A 326 -12.83 12.81 14.76
N LEU A 327 -12.13 12.23 13.79
CA LEU A 327 -12.06 10.79 13.62
C LEU A 327 -10.69 10.31 13.19
N LEU A 328 -10.38 9.08 13.59
CA LEU A 328 -9.28 8.31 13.02
C LEU A 328 -9.82 7.44 11.89
N HIS A 329 -9.10 7.37 10.78
CA HIS A 329 -9.40 6.42 9.72
C HIS A 329 -8.13 5.72 9.22
N CYS A 330 -8.30 4.52 8.70
CA CYS A 330 -7.25 3.75 8.05
C CYS A 330 -7.51 3.68 6.54
N ASP A 331 -6.55 4.09 5.71
CA ASP A 331 -6.68 4.05 4.24
C ASP A 331 -6.62 2.62 3.67
N THR A 332 -6.19 1.66 4.49
CA THR A 332 -5.95 0.28 4.08
C THR A 332 -7.18 -0.58 4.30
N CYS A 333 -7.72 -0.59 5.52
CA CYS A 333 -8.92 -1.37 5.86
C CYS A 333 -10.21 -0.53 5.94
N PHE A 334 -10.11 0.79 5.76
CA PHE A 334 -11.26 1.71 5.76
C PHE A 334 -12.05 1.75 7.07
N GLN A 335 -11.44 1.30 8.16
CA GLN A 335 -12.00 1.43 9.49
C GLN A 335 -11.98 2.88 9.95
N ARG A 336 -13.01 3.27 10.71
CA ARG A 336 -13.23 4.64 11.16
C ARG A 336 -13.57 4.62 12.65
N ILE A 337 -12.92 5.49 13.42
CA ILE A 337 -13.07 5.59 14.86
C ILE A 337 -13.44 7.03 15.19
N GLY A 338 -14.61 7.21 15.78
CA GLY A 338 -15.03 8.51 16.29
C GLY A 338 -14.34 8.85 17.60
N LEU A 339 -13.51 9.90 17.61
CA LEU A 339 -12.73 10.26 18.80
C LEU A 339 -13.59 10.76 19.97
N TRP A 340 -14.83 11.19 19.70
CA TRP A 340 -15.78 11.63 20.72
C TRP A 340 -16.16 10.52 21.71
N MET A 341 -16.14 9.25 21.27
CA MET A 341 -16.50 8.09 22.11
C MET A 341 -15.43 7.73 23.14
N TYR A 342 -14.23 8.30 23.00
CA TYR A 342 -13.07 8.01 23.84
C TYR A 342 -12.62 9.24 24.64
N GLN A 343 -13.40 10.31 24.62
CA GLN A 343 -13.11 11.50 25.43
C GLN A 343 -13.37 11.18 26.91
N PRO A 344 -12.56 11.73 27.84
CA PRO A 344 -12.83 11.61 29.26
C PRO A 344 -14.25 12.08 29.59
N GLY A 345 -15.01 11.25 30.32
CA GLY A 345 -16.39 11.56 30.71
C GLY A 345 -17.46 11.27 29.65
N TYR A 346 -17.10 10.73 28.48
CA TYR A 346 -18.09 10.17 27.57
C TYR A 346 -18.78 8.97 28.23
N LYS A 347 -20.10 9.07 28.41
CA LYS A 347 -20.95 7.96 28.83
C LYS A 347 -21.77 7.53 27.63
N PRO A 348 -21.63 6.29 27.12
CA PRO A 348 -22.59 5.77 26.15
C PRO A 348 -23.97 5.87 26.79
N GLY A 349 -24.99 6.30 26.03
CA GLY A 349 -26.33 6.50 26.58
C GLY A 349 -26.83 5.22 27.27
N LYS A 350 -26.83 5.20 28.61
CA LYS A 350 -27.36 4.08 29.39
C LYS A 350 -28.89 4.12 29.33
N HIS A 351 -29.47 3.01 28.91
CA HIS A 351 -30.68 2.51 29.55
C HIS A 351 -30.27 2.19 31.01
N ASP A 352 -31.01 2.74 31.97
CA ASP A 352 -30.79 2.56 33.40
C ASP A 352 -30.58 1.08 33.76
N THR A 353 -29.40 0.74 34.27
CA THR A 353 -29.24 -0.29 35.31
C THR A 353 -27.84 -0.22 35.94
N SER A 354 -27.87 -0.24 37.27
CA SER A 354 -26.82 -0.48 38.28
C SER A 354 -25.55 0.39 38.22
N ASP A 355 -25.43 1.22 39.27
CA ASP A 355 -24.18 1.64 39.89
C ASP A 355 -23.31 0.41 40.26
N ASP A 356 -21.99 0.60 40.32
CA ASP A 356 -20.94 -0.32 40.82
C ASP A 356 -20.08 -1.10 39.81
N GLU A 357 -19.90 -0.63 38.58
CA GLU A 357 -18.68 -0.96 37.81
C GLU A 357 -17.79 0.28 37.69
N ALA A 358 -16.55 0.17 38.17
CA ALA A 358 -15.55 1.23 38.06
C ALA A 358 -15.49 1.71 36.61
N ASP A 359 -15.62 3.03 36.40
CA ASP A 359 -15.60 3.68 35.08
C ASP A 359 -14.31 3.29 34.32
N GLU A 360 -14.33 2.20 33.56
CA GLU A 360 -13.21 1.78 32.75
C GLU A 360 -13.01 2.84 31.66
N VAL A 361 -11.87 3.54 31.70
CA VAL A 361 -11.59 4.61 30.76
C VAL A 361 -11.50 4.01 29.36
N ALA A 362 -12.45 4.38 28.50
CA ALA A 362 -12.49 3.96 27.11
C ALA A 362 -11.12 4.18 26.45
N THR A 363 -10.49 3.08 26.05
CA THR A 363 -9.12 3.08 25.52
C THR A 363 -9.13 2.74 24.04
N VAL A 364 -8.40 3.51 23.24
CA VAL A 364 -8.20 3.24 21.81
C VAL A 364 -7.00 2.30 21.65
N ASP A 365 -7.25 1.02 21.43
CA ASP A 365 -6.19 0.06 21.04
C ASP A 365 -5.82 0.26 19.57
N LEU A 366 -4.67 0.87 19.31
CA LEU A 366 -4.27 1.29 17.98
C LEU A 366 -4.06 0.11 17.01
N VAL A 367 -3.88 -1.11 17.51
CA VAL A 367 -3.73 -2.32 16.70
C VAL A 367 -5.07 -2.99 16.52
N GLU A 368 -5.77 -3.27 17.62
CA GLU A 368 -7.01 -4.06 17.60
C GLU A 368 -8.18 -3.30 16.99
N MET A 369 -8.15 -1.96 16.99
CA MET A 369 -9.17 -1.14 16.33
C MET A 369 -9.11 -1.20 14.81
N HIS A 370 -8.10 -1.80 14.18
CA HIS A 370 -8.16 -2.12 12.75
C HIS A 370 -9.04 -3.36 12.51
N ARG A 371 -9.66 -3.43 11.32
CA ARG A 371 -10.32 -4.68 10.88
C ARG A 371 -9.32 -5.83 10.88
N GLU A 372 -9.80 -7.05 11.15
CA GLU A 372 -8.99 -8.26 11.29
C GLU A 372 -8.12 -8.55 10.06
N HIS A 373 -8.63 -8.25 8.87
CA HIS A 373 -7.88 -8.44 7.62
C HIS A 373 -6.84 -7.34 7.35
N CYS A 374 -6.72 -6.31 8.20
CA CYS A 374 -5.86 -5.16 7.93
C CYS A 374 -4.38 -5.53 8.08
N PRO A 375 -3.50 -5.21 7.11
CA PRO A 375 -2.06 -5.41 7.23
C PRO A 375 -1.42 -4.74 8.45
N TRP A 376 -2.00 -3.65 8.97
CA TRP A 376 -1.55 -2.99 10.20
C TRP A 376 -1.72 -3.86 11.45
N ARG A 377 -2.72 -4.74 11.47
CA ARG A 377 -3.01 -5.67 12.57
C ARG A 377 -2.48 -7.08 12.27
N ASN A 378 -2.76 -7.58 11.07
CA ASN A 378 -2.60 -8.97 10.68
C ASN A 378 -1.35 -9.20 9.81
N ALA A 379 -0.41 -9.97 10.36
CA ALA A 379 0.85 -10.33 9.71
C ALA A 379 0.65 -11.20 8.46
N ALA A 380 -0.34 -12.09 8.44
CA ALA A 380 -0.65 -12.93 7.27
C ALA A 380 -1.12 -12.08 6.08
N SER A 381 -1.90 -11.02 6.34
CA SER A 381 -2.32 -10.06 5.31
C SER A 381 -1.17 -9.18 4.81
N GLN A 382 -0.27 -8.75 5.72
CA GLN A 382 0.93 -8.02 5.34
C GLN A 382 1.91 -8.91 4.55
N LYS A 383 1.94 -10.22 4.86
CA LYS A 383 2.75 -11.23 4.17
C LYS A 383 4.22 -10.79 4.02
N ALA A 384 4.81 -10.22 5.07
CA ALA A 384 6.18 -9.70 4.98
C ALA A 384 7.20 -10.83 4.76
N THR A 385 8.38 -10.49 4.23
CA THR A 385 9.40 -11.46 3.81
C THR A 385 10.76 -11.15 4.43
N GLY A 386 11.62 -12.17 4.55
CA GLY A 386 12.97 -12.01 5.07
C GLY A 386 12.96 -11.65 6.56
N ASN A 387 13.73 -10.64 6.95
CA ASN A 387 13.88 -10.22 8.36
C ASN A 387 12.60 -9.65 9.00
N PHE A 388 11.54 -9.49 8.21
CA PHE A 388 10.24 -8.99 8.63
C PHE A 388 9.13 -10.04 8.54
N ALA A 389 9.46 -11.31 8.28
CA ALA A 389 8.47 -12.39 8.27
C ALA A 389 7.69 -12.44 9.60
N GLU A 390 6.41 -12.81 9.54
CA GLU A 390 5.48 -12.85 10.68
C GLU A 390 5.20 -11.51 11.38
N LEU A 391 5.76 -10.39 10.89
CA LEU A 391 5.44 -9.07 11.44
C LEU A 391 4.30 -8.40 10.67
N ASN A 392 3.43 -7.74 11.42
CA ASN A 392 2.42 -6.86 10.84
C ASN A 392 3.02 -5.50 10.45
N ALA A 393 2.23 -4.65 9.80
CA ALA A 393 2.72 -3.43 9.21
C ALA A 393 3.16 -2.38 10.27
N CYS A 394 2.52 -2.31 11.45
CA CYS A 394 2.93 -1.36 12.50
C CYS A 394 4.30 -1.77 13.08
N GLN A 395 4.50 -3.04 13.41
CA GLN A 395 5.79 -3.55 13.90
C GLN A 395 6.94 -3.30 12.90
N ILE A 396 6.68 -3.54 11.61
CA ILE A 396 7.66 -3.26 10.54
C ILE A 396 7.99 -1.78 10.50
N LEU A 397 6.99 -0.89 10.50
CA LEU A 397 7.22 0.54 10.42
C LEU A 397 7.98 1.05 11.65
N HIS A 398 7.59 0.65 12.86
CA HIS A 398 8.33 1.00 14.09
C HIS A 398 9.79 0.58 14.00
N ARG A 399 10.08 -0.64 13.53
CA ARG A 399 11.45 -1.13 13.36
C ARG A 399 12.22 -0.30 12.33
N VAL A 400 11.64 -0.07 11.16
CA VAL A 400 12.28 0.68 10.06
C VAL A 400 12.57 2.12 10.47
N VAL A 401 11.62 2.80 11.12
CA VAL A 401 11.77 4.18 11.59
C VAL A 401 12.81 4.26 12.71
N SER A 402 12.81 3.30 13.64
CA SER A 402 13.81 3.22 14.72
C SER A 402 15.22 3.01 14.17
N THR A 403 15.39 2.10 13.20
CA THR A 403 16.67 1.90 12.51
C THR A 403 17.11 3.17 11.75
N TYR A 404 16.18 3.84 11.08
CA TYR A 404 16.47 5.09 10.37
C TYR A 404 16.95 6.19 11.33
N ALA A 405 16.25 6.40 12.45
CA ALA A 405 16.63 7.40 13.46
C ALA A 405 18.03 7.14 14.04
N ARG A 406 18.33 5.88 14.40
CA ARG A 406 19.68 5.47 14.88
C ARG A 406 20.77 5.78 13.85
N GLU A 407 20.51 5.51 12.58
CA GLU A 407 21.46 5.78 11.49
C GLU A 407 21.64 7.29 11.26
N GLN A 408 20.59 8.10 11.37
CA GLN A 408 20.71 9.56 11.29
C GLN A 408 21.57 10.12 12.43
N ARG A 409 21.35 9.63 13.66
CA ARG A 409 22.18 10.00 14.81
C ARG A 409 23.64 9.64 14.57
N ARG A 410 23.94 8.40 14.17
CA ARG A 410 25.31 7.96 13.87
C ARG A 410 25.99 8.85 12.83
N ARG A 411 25.27 9.21 11.76
CA ARG A 411 25.79 10.12 10.72
C ARG A 411 26.04 11.53 11.25
N SER A 412 25.15 12.05 12.10
CA SER A 412 25.33 13.35 12.73
C SER A 412 26.53 13.35 13.68
N ASP A 413 26.71 12.30 14.47
CA ASP A 413 27.82 12.15 15.40
C ASP A 413 29.16 12.03 14.66
N GLU A 414 29.20 11.30 13.54
CA GLU A 414 30.38 11.23 12.67
C GLU A 414 30.71 12.58 12.04
N GLN A 415 29.69 13.31 11.59
CA GLN A 415 29.87 14.65 11.02
C GLN A 415 30.36 15.67 12.06
N ASN A 416 29.91 15.53 13.31
CA ASN A 416 30.32 16.38 14.43
C ASN A 416 31.69 15.96 15.01
N GLY A 417 32.04 14.67 14.95
CA GLY A 417 33.30 14.11 15.46
C GLY A 417 34.53 14.39 14.59
N VAL A 418 34.35 14.82 13.33
CA VAL A 418 35.45 15.23 12.44
C VAL A 418 35.89 16.70 12.67
N GLY A 419 35.26 17.41 13.63
CA GLY A 419 35.51 18.83 13.90
C GLY A 419 36.13 19.18 15.25
N GLN A 420 36.51 18.21 16.08
CA GLN A 420 37.15 18.49 17.38
C GLN A 420 38.63 18.10 17.37
N ASP A 421 39.48 19.06 16.98
CA ASP A 421 40.82 19.16 17.55
C ASP A 421 40.64 19.34 19.06
N VAL A 422 40.83 18.25 19.81
CA VAL A 422 40.67 18.23 21.26
C VAL A 422 41.82 19.04 21.87
N GLN A 423 41.54 20.27 22.30
CA GLN A 423 42.29 20.88 23.39
C GLN A 423 41.92 20.14 24.68
N VAL A 424 42.76 19.19 25.07
CA VAL A 424 42.65 18.45 26.33
C VAL A 424 42.99 19.41 27.49
N PRO A 425 42.11 19.60 28.48
CA PRO A 425 42.47 20.26 29.73
C PRO A 425 43.33 19.33 30.58
N ASP A 426 44.38 19.92 31.13
CA ASP A 426 45.43 19.35 31.98
C ASP A 426 44.92 18.36 33.05
N SER A 427 45.45 17.14 33.05
CA SER A 427 45.39 16.19 34.17
C SER A 427 46.57 15.22 34.08
N PRO A 428 47.18 14.85 35.22
CA PRO A 428 48.56 14.43 35.28
C PRO A 428 48.80 13.05 34.67
N GLU A 429 49.80 13.03 33.81
CA GLU A 429 50.21 11.98 32.89
C GLU A 429 51.00 10.87 33.60
N VAL A 430 50.51 9.62 33.54
CA VAL A 430 51.37 8.44 33.65
C VAL A 430 51.83 8.11 32.23
N GLU A 431 52.98 8.66 31.86
CA GLU A 431 53.61 8.52 30.55
C GLU A 431 53.84 7.04 30.20
N ARG A 432 53.14 6.56 29.17
CA ARG A 432 53.60 5.41 28.38
C ARG A 432 54.31 5.95 27.15
N PRO A 433 55.51 5.48 26.80
CA PRO A 433 56.26 6.00 25.66
C PRO A 433 55.45 5.86 24.37
N LYS A 434 55.16 6.99 23.71
CA LYS A 434 54.54 7.00 22.38
C LYS A 434 55.49 6.29 21.40
N PRO A 435 55.05 5.25 20.68
CA PRO A 435 55.90 4.54 19.74
C PRO A 435 56.37 5.49 18.64
N SER A 436 57.65 5.41 18.29
CA SER A 436 58.26 6.30 17.30
C SER A 436 57.56 6.17 15.95
N ARG A 437 57.69 7.21 15.12
CA ARG A 437 57.13 7.26 13.76
C ARG A 437 57.54 6.04 12.90
N GLU A 438 58.73 5.49 13.15
CA GLU A 438 59.21 4.28 12.48
C GLU A 438 58.51 3.01 12.98
N GLU A 439 58.21 2.92 14.27
CA GLU A 439 57.48 1.78 14.86
C GLU A 439 56.04 1.73 14.33
N ILE A 440 55.39 2.89 14.16
CA ILE A 440 54.05 3.01 13.56
C ILE A 440 54.09 2.58 12.09
N ALA A 441 55.07 3.04 11.31
CA ALA A 441 55.23 2.66 9.91
C ALA A 441 55.48 1.14 9.75
N ARG A 442 56.20 0.52 10.69
CA ARG A 442 56.42 -0.93 10.71
C ARG A 442 55.12 -1.69 10.98
N GLN A 443 54.33 -1.24 11.95
CA GLN A 443 53.05 -1.86 12.29
C GLN A 443 52.03 -1.73 11.16
N ASP A 444 51.98 -0.59 10.48
CA ASP A 444 51.09 -0.40 9.33
C ASP A 444 51.50 -1.27 8.13
N LYS A 445 52.80 -1.39 7.86
CA LYS A 445 53.30 -2.32 6.83
C LYS A 445 52.96 -3.78 7.15
N GLU A 446 53.01 -4.15 8.43
CA GLU A 446 52.61 -5.48 8.87
C GLU A 446 51.09 -5.71 8.69
N ARG A 447 50.26 -4.72 9.07
CA ARG A 447 48.80 -4.75 8.86
C ARG A 447 48.43 -4.87 7.39
N GLU A 448 49.08 -4.10 6.51
CA GLU A 448 48.87 -4.19 5.06
C GLU A 448 49.27 -5.56 4.50
N SER A 449 50.37 -6.14 4.99
CA SER A 449 50.80 -7.48 4.58
C SER A 449 49.78 -8.57 4.97
N ARG A 450 49.20 -8.46 6.17
CA ARG A 450 48.14 -9.36 6.67
C ARG A 450 46.86 -9.22 5.85
N LEU A 451 46.43 -7.99 5.57
CA LEU A 451 45.29 -7.70 4.70
C LEU A 451 45.48 -8.24 3.28
N ARG A 452 46.68 -8.13 2.73
CA ARG A 452 47.00 -8.64 1.39
C ARG A 452 47.01 -10.18 1.35
N LYS A 453 47.44 -10.82 2.44
CA LYS A 453 47.40 -12.29 2.61
C LYS A 453 45.95 -12.77 2.73
N LEU A 454 45.12 -12.07 3.51
CA LEU A 454 43.67 -12.35 3.63
C LEU A 454 42.97 -12.19 2.27
N LYS A 455 43.26 -11.12 1.54
CA LYS A 455 42.66 -10.85 0.22
C LYS A 455 43.02 -11.94 -0.80
N LYS A 456 44.25 -12.48 -0.77
CA LYS A 456 44.65 -13.63 -1.60
C LYS A 456 43.88 -14.91 -1.27
N MET A 457 43.50 -15.12 -0.02
CA MET A 457 42.70 -16.29 0.39
C MET A 457 41.25 -16.19 -0.10
N PHE A 458 40.70 -14.98 -0.24
CA PHE A 458 39.34 -14.76 -0.73
C PHE A 458 39.21 -14.71 -2.27
N THR A 459 40.32 -14.61 -3.01
CA THR A 459 40.32 -14.54 -4.49
C THR A 459 40.76 -15.84 -5.19
N GLY A 460 40.62 -17.00 -4.55
CA GLY A 460 41.01 -18.30 -5.10
C GLY A 460 39.88 -19.08 -5.80
N LYS A 461 39.94 -19.16 -7.14
CA LYS A 461 39.32 -20.13 -8.08
C LYS A 461 37.79 -20.18 -8.24
N ARG A 462 37.28 -19.46 -9.27
CA ARG A 462 36.24 -19.99 -10.17
C ARG A 462 36.95 -20.76 -11.29
N SER A 463 36.95 -22.08 -11.23
CA SER A 463 37.42 -22.95 -12.31
C SER A 463 36.20 -23.50 -13.06
N SER A 464 35.88 -22.91 -14.20
CA SER A 464 34.97 -23.49 -15.18
C SER A 464 35.75 -24.45 -16.08
N LYS A 465 35.52 -25.76 -15.94
CA LYS A 465 35.83 -26.74 -16.98
C LYS A 465 34.52 -27.43 -17.35
N ILE A 466 33.93 -27.02 -18.47
CA ILE A 466 32.86 -27.76 -19.16
C ILE A 466 33.58 -28.67 -20.16
N GLU A 467 33.50 -29.98 -19.97
CA GLU A 467 33.94 -30.96 -20.98
C GLU A 467 32.80 -31.19 -21.97
N ALA A 468 33.11 -31.02 -23.26
CA ALA A 468 32.21 -31.32 -24.37
C ALA A 468 32.25 -32.82 -24.71
N PRO A 469 31.13 -33.42 -25.13
CA PRO A 469 31.10 -34.83 -25.52
C PRO A 469 31.77 -35.04 -26.89
N LYS A 470 32.65 -36.04 -26.99
CA LYS A 470 33.19 -36.55 -28.25
C LYS A 470 32.12 -37.37 -28.96
N ALA A 471 31.85 -37.02 -30.22
CA ALA A 471 31.22 -37.88 -31.21
C ALA A 471 32.28 -38.77 -31.87
N SER A 472 32.02 -40.08 -32.00
CA SER A 472 32.26 -40.93 -33.19
C SER A 472 32.25 -42.43 -32.82
N GLY A 473 31.64 -43.24 -33.69
CA GLY A 473 31.79 -44.71 -33.72
C GLY A 473 30.48 -45.45 -33.61
#